data_AF-A0A357FWQ5-F1
#
_entry.id   AF-A0A357FWQ5-F1
#
_cell.length_a   1.000
_cell.length_b   1.000
_cell.length_c   1.000
_cell.angle_alpha   90.00
_cell.angle_beta   90.00
_cell.angle_gamma   90.00
#
_symmetry.space_group_name_H-M   'P 1'
#
loop_
_entity.id
_entity.type
_entity.pdbx_description
1 polymer ?
#
loop_
_entity_poly.entity_id
_entity_poly.type
_entity_poly.pdbx_seq_one_letter_code
_entity_poly.pdbx_strand_id
1 'polypeptide(L)' 'PNFEFATETREELYYNKEKLLANGDRWEAQIAANLLADAPYR' A
#
# COMPACT_ATOMS: atom_id res chain seq x y z
N PRO A 1 5.03 -2.12 3.02
CA PRO A 1 6.35 -1.55 2.69
C PRO A 1 6.38 -0.01 2.65
N ASN A 2 5.24 0.67 2.44
CA ASN A 2 5.18 2.13 2.53
C ASN A 2 4.88 2.58 3.97
N PHE A 3 5.73 3.42 4.55
CA PHE A 3 5.57 4.03 5.88
C PHE A 3 5.69 5.56 5.86
N GLU A 4 6.12 6.13 4.74
CA GLU A 4 6.24 7.57 4.53
C GLU A 4 5.00 8.10 3.81
N PHE A 5 3.88 8.17 4.54
CA PHE A 5 2.60 8.67 4.04
C PHE A 5 2.04 9.80 4.91
N ALA A 6 2.90 10.48 5.68
CA ALA A 6 2.50 11.64 6.47
C ALA A 6 1.95 12.74 5.56
N THR A 7 0.85 13.35 5.97
CA THR A 7 0.16 14.42 5.24
C THR A 7 -0.08 15.61 6.17
N GLU A 8 -0.33 16.78 5.59
CA GLU A 8 -0.49 18.02 6.34
C GLU A 8 -1.89 18.14 6.95
N THR A 9 -2.89 17.46 6.38
CA THR A 9 -4.27 17.43 6.87
C THR A 9 -4.73 16.00 7.15
N ARG A 10 -5.73 15.87 8.04
CA ARG A 10 -6.30 14.57 8.41
C ARG A 10 -7.16 13.99 7.31
N GLU A 11 -7.83 14.86 6.55
CA GLU A 11 -8.71 14.50 5.44
C GLU A 11 -7.94 13.75 4.35
N GLU A 12 -6.67 14.07 4.14
CA GLU A 12 -5.81 13.38 3.17
C GLU A 12 -5.56 11.90 3.52
N LEU A 13 -5.68 11.52 4.80
CA LEU A 13 -5.59 10.14 5.29
C LEU A 13 -6.87 9.34 5.09
N TYR A 14 -7.99 9.98 4.72
CA TYR A 14 -9.23 9.29 4.39
C TYR A 14 -9.20 8.81 2.94
N TYR A 15 -8.72 7.59 2.76
CA TYR A 15 -8.54 7.01 1.43
C TYR A 15 -9.86 6.48 0.88
N ASN A 16 -10.19 6.91 -0.33
CA ASN A 16 -11.27 6.33 -1.12
C ASN A 16 -10.77 5.14 -1.96
N LYS A 17 -11.70 4.47 -2.65
CA LYS A 17 -11.38 3.30 -3.48
C LYS A 17 -10.32 3.60 -4.54
N GLU A 18 -10.44 4.74 -5.22
CA GLU A 18 -9.50 5.13 -6.29
C GLU A 18 -8.08 5.32 -5.76
N LYS A 19 -7.93 6.00 -4.61
CA LYS A 19 -6.63 6.18 -3.96
C LYS A 19 -6.03 4.85 -3.51
N LEU A 20 -6.83 3.92 -3.02
CA LEU A 20 -6.37 2.57 -2.66
C LEU A 20 -5.91 1.77 -3.87
N LEU A 21 -6.66 1.81 -4.98
CA LEU A 21 -6.27 1.14 -6.22
C LEU A 21 -4.98 1.72 -6.80
N ALA A 22 -4.86 3.04 -6.86
CA ALA A 22 -3.64 3.71 -7.34
C ALA A 22 -2.42 3.38 -6.45
N ASN A 23 -2.63 3.26 -5.13
CA ASN A 23 -1.57 2.79 -4.24
C ASN A 23 -1.20 1.33 -4.51
N GLY A 24 -2.18 0.47 -4.79
CA GLY A 24 -1.96 -0.92 -5.20
C GLY A 24 -1.08 -0.98 -6.45
N ASP A 25 -1.51 -0.31 -7.53
CA ASP A 25 -0.78 -0.28 -8.80
C ASP A 25 0.67 0.22 -8.63
N ARG A 26 0.86 1.25 -7.80
CA ARG A 26 2.20 1.80 -7.52
C ARG A 26 3.12 0.80 -6.80
N TRP A 27 2.58 -0.02 -5.91
CA TRP A 27 3.36 -0.90 -5.03
C TRP A 27 3.26 -2.38 -5.39
N GLU A 28 2.57 -2.74 -6.49
CA GLU A 28 2.26 -4.12 -6.88
C GLU A 28 3.49 -5.03 -6.88
N ALA A 29 4.59 -4.59 -7.50
CA ALA A 29 5.82 -5.39 -7.56
C ALA A 29 6.37 -5.76 -6.17
N GLN A 30 6.34 -4.81 -5.22
CA GLN A 30 6.82 -5.05 -3.86
C GLN A 30 5.82 -5.86 -3.04
N ILE A 31 4.52 -5.62 -3.22
CA ILE A 31 3.46 -6.39 -2.57
C ILE A 31 3.56 -7.86 -3.01
N ALA A 32 3.68 -8.12 -4.31
CA ALA A 32 3.85 -9.46 -4.86
C ALA A 32 5.11 -10.15 -4.30
N ALA A 33 6.25 -9.46 -4.26
CA ALA A 33 7.49 -9.99 -3.68
C ALA A 33 7.33 -10.36 -2.20
N ASN A 34 6.67 -9.50 -1.41
CA ASN A 34 6.40 -9.77 0.01
C ASN A 34 5.47 -10.96 0.18
N LEU A 35 4.42 -11.06 -0.64
CA LEU A 35 3.50 -12.19 -0.61
C LEU A 35 4.22 -13.49 -0.96
N LEU A 36 5.14 -13.51 -1.93
CA LEU A 36 5.89 -14.71 -2.27
C LEU A 36 6.82 -15.15 -1.12
N ALA A 37 7.51 -14.19 -0.50
CA ALA A 37 8.39 -14.47 0.63
C ALA A 37 7.65 -15.00 1.86
N ASP A 38 6.43 -14.49 2.12
CA ASP A 38 5.59 -14.87 3.25
C ASP A 38 4.78 -16.16 2.98
N ALA A 39 4.68 -16.61 1.72
CA ALA A 39 3.89 -17.78 1.32
C ALA A 39 4.13 -19.07 2.13
N PRO A 40 5.35 -19.39 2.60
CA PRO A 40 5.58 -20.58 3.41
C PRO A 40 5.06 -20.49 4.86
N TYR A 41 4.74 -19.30 5.35
CA TYR A 41 4.43 -19.03 6.76
C TYR A 41 2.97 -18.68 7.04
N ARG A 42 2.12 -18.72 6.00
CA ARG A 42 0.73 -18.29 6.01
C ARG A 42 -0.23 -19.38 5.54
#